data_AF-A0A924T895-F1
#
_entry.id   AF-A0A924T895-F1
#
_cell.length_a   1.000
_cell.length_b   1.000
_cell.length_c   1.000
_cell.angle_alpha   90.00
_cell.angle_beta   90.00
_cell.angle_gamma   90.00
#
_symmetry.space_group_name_H-M   'P 1'
#
loop_
_entity.id
_entity.type
_entity.pdbx_description
1 polymer ?
#
loop_
_entity_poly.entity_id
_entity_poly.type
_entity_poly.pdbx_seq_one_letter_code
_entity_poly.pdbx_strand_id
1 'polypeptide(L)'
;MIFGSKGAGKSALYTLLFKQAEQLKQEGTTLISAEKPTGQTVFSEIKNTPPTTEAEFITLWKIYICQLIVQQLLESGSCADEANEVKNKLVEAGLIEEKNTLKRLVNSAMSFARRIINLESIEGGAAPDGSVTGKITFKTPTAENHKLGFVSVDELLESLNDYLMRKSLRYWMLFDRLDVAFDQDAELEKNALRALFKTYRDIEDLEAICLKVFLRDDIWKRITDEGFRESSHITRTTTISWSPQSLLNLIILRAIRNPQIAAQYQVNTDAIERSHAEQRSLYYKMFPEQVEIGEKQSDTFDWILNRVRDGLGNAAPREVIHFHNEVINCEKESISIGTRKIEPQNIFSRPSVKAATSEVSKVKTEQNLFAENAHLKQYIQKLDGNKAEQNIETLAALWVKSHDETKLIAAELVFVGFFEQRAARDEGIYKIPFIYRPYLRVTQGKAFS
;
A
#
# COMPACT_ATOMS: atom_id res chain seq x y z
N MET A 1 0.52 12.43 -0.66
CA MET A 1 0.22 11.01 -0.96
C MET A 1 1.50 10.21 -1.19
N ILE A 2 1.56 8.98 -0.69
CA ILE A 2 2.66 8.04 -0.93
C ILE A 2 2.11 6.83 -1.68
N PHE A 3 2.52 6.67 -2.94
CA PHE A 3 2.13 5.56 -3.81
C PHE A 3 3.22 4.49 -3.88
N GLY A 4 2.87 3.32 -4.36
CA GLY A 4 3.81 2.25 -4.62
C GLY A 4 3.14 0.89 -4.73
N SER A 5 3.72 -0.01 -5.52
CA SER A 5 3.21 -1.36 -5.72
C SER A 5 3.24 -2.21 -4.44
N LYS A 6 2.60 -3.38 -4.47
CA LYS A 6 2.66 -4.34 -3.38
C LYS A 6 4.12 -4.81 -3.18
N GLY A 7 4.58 -4.77 -1.93
CA GLY A 7 5.98 -5.11 -1.61
C GLY A 7 7.01 -3.99 -1.90
N ALA A 8 6.58 -2.81 -2.38
CA ALA A 8 7.47 -1.66 -2.63
C ALA A 8 8.12 -1.05 -1.37
N GLY A 9 7.64 -1.39 -0.16
CA GLY A 9 8.18 -0.88 1.09
C GLY A 9 7.38 0.23 1.76
N LYS A 10 6.11 0.45 1.37
CA LYS A 10 5.21 1.42 2.03
C LYS A 10 5.15 1.24 3.55
N SER A 11 4.85 0.04 4.03
CA SER A 11 4.79 -0.24 5.47
C SER A 11 6.17 -0.21 6.15
N ALA A 12 7.26 -0.41 5.40
CA ALA A 12 8.61 -0.22 5.93
C ALA A 12 8.93 1.28 6.15
N LEU A 13 8.53 2.14 5.22
CA LEU A 13 8.61 3.59 5.36
C LEU A 13 7.71 4.08 6.51
N TYR A 14 6.49 3.57 6.60
CA TYR A 14 5.58 3.83 7.72
C TYR A 14 6.26 3.51 9.07
N THR A 15 6.86 2.32 9.18
CA THR A 15 7.58 1.91 10.39
C THR A 15 8.80 2.80 10.67
N LEU A 16 9.52 3.23 9.62
CA LEU A 16 10.68 4.11 9.76
C LEU A 16 10.28 5.49 10.30
N LEU A 17 9.15 6.05 9.85
CA LEU A 17 8.63 7.31 10.36
C LEU A 17 8.37 7.21 11.88
N PHE A 18 7.73 6.14 12.35
CA PHE A 18 7.51 5.94 13.79
C PHE A 18 8.81 5.71 14.58
N LYS A 19 9.83 5.08 13.98
CA LYS A 19 11.15 4.98 14.61
C LYS A 19 11.83 6.35 14.76
N GLN A 20 11.47 7.32 13.93
CA GLN A 20 11.97 8.70 13.99
C GLN A 20 10.98 9.65 14.69
N ALA A 21 9.91 9.13 15.31
CA ALA A 21 8.87 9.95 15.90
C ALA A 21 9.39 10.94 16.96
N GLU A 22 10.33 10.52 17.81
CA GLU A 22 10.91 11.41 18.83
C GLU A 22 11.73 12.54 18.21
N GLN A 23 12.50 12.27 17.16
CA GLN A 23 13.24 13.30 16.44
C GLN A 23 12.27 14.29 15.78
N LEU A 24 11.26 13.80 15.07
CA LEU A 24 10.25 14.64 14.44
C LEU A 24 9.49 15.49 15.47
N LYS A 25 9.22 14.93 16.65
CA LYS A 25 8.58 15.63 17.76
C LYS A 25 9.44 16.76 18.29
N GLN A 26 10.75 16.59 18.37
CA GLN A 26 11.70 17.69 18.71
C GLN A 26 11.69 18.80 17.65
N GLU A 27 11.40 18.46 16.39
CA GLU A 27 11.20 19.40 15.28
C GLU A 27 9.75 19.95 15.19
N GLY A 28 8.97 19.80 16.27
CA GLY A 28 7.59 20.28 16.38
C GLY A 28 6.56 19.46 15.60
N THR A 29 6.91 18.25 15.16
CA THR A 29 6.04 17.39 14.34
C THR A 29 5.63 16.12 15.08
N THR A 30 4.34 15.97 15.38
CA THR A 30 3.79 14.77 16.02
C THR A 30 3.21 13.84 14.97
N LEU A 31 3.62 12.56 14.99
CA LEU A 31 3.03 11.53 14.15
C LEU A 31 1.81 10.89 14.83
N ILE A 32 0.71 10.77 14.11
CA ILE A 32 -0.52 10.11 14.58
C ILE A 32 -0.85 8.96 13.64
N SER A 33 -1.06 7.77 14.20
CA SER A 33 -1.47 6.56 13.48
C SER A 33 -2.99 6.58 13.32
N ALA A 34 -3.51 6.73 12.11
CA ALA A 34 -4.95 6.67 11.82
C ALA A 34 -5.48 5.24 11.64
N GLU A 35 -4.61 4.24 11.81
CA GLU A 35 -4.89 2.82 11.63
C GLU A 35 -4.10 2.02 12.69
N LYS A 36 -4.45 0.75 12.90
CA LYS A 36 -3.57 -0.18 13.62
C LYS A 36 -2.52 -0.79 12.68
N PRO A 37 -1.22 -0.67 12.98
CA PRO A 37 -0.16 -1.25 12.14
C PRO A 37 -0.26 -2.77 11.99
N THR A 38 -0.82 -3.45 12.99
CA THR A 38 -0.98 -4.92 13.01
C THR A 38 -2.39 -5.32 13.42
N GLY A 39 -2.80 -6.53 13.01
CA GLY A 39 -4.13 -7.07 13.29
C GLY A 39 -5.21 -6.58 12.32
N GLN A 40 -6.46 -6.70 12.74
CA GLN A 40 -7.63 -6.28 11.97
C GLN A 40 -7.66 -4.75 11.84
N THR A 41 -7.93 -4.28 10.63
CA THR A 41 -8.11 -2.85 10.32
C THR A 41 -9.28 -2.26 11.11
N VAL A 42 -9.12 -1.02 11.54
CA VAL A 42 -10.13 -0.28 12.31
C VAL A 42 -11.37 0.03 11.47
N PHE A 43 -11.25 -0.02 10.14
CA PHE A 43 -12.32 0.29 9.19
C PHE A 43 -13.15 -0.93 8.77
N SER A 44 -12.69 -2.15 9.08
CA SER A 44 -13.35 -3.41 8.65
C SER A 44 -14.80 -3.60 9.14
N GLU A 45 -15.25 -2.83 10.13
CA GLU A 45 -16.63 -2.89 10.63
C GLU A 45 -17.58 -1.93 9.91
N ILE A 46 -17.08 -1.07 9.03
CA ILE A 46 -17.91 -0.18 8.23
C ILE A 46 -18.64 -1.05 7.18
N LYS A 47 -19.92 -1.34 7.46
CA LYS A 47 -20.78 -2.16 6.60
C LYS A 47 -21.43 -1.33 5.49
N ASN A 48 -21.59 -1.92 4.31
CA ASN A 48 -22.27 -1.30 3.17
C ASN A 48 -23.81 -1.32 3.22
N THR A 49 -24.41 -1.42 4.41
CA THR A 49 -25.87 -1.53 4.55
C THR A 49 -26.42 -0.43 5.48
N PRO A 50 -27.20 0.55 4.97
CA PRO A 50 -27.40 0.89 3.54
C PRO A 50 -26.10 1.32 2.84
N PRO A 51 -26.07 1.42 1.48
CA PRO A 51 -24.87 1.82 0.75
C PRO A 51 -24.34 3.13 1.29
N THR A 52 -23.08 3.13 1.74
CA THR A 52 -22.50 4.36 2.30
C THR A 52 -22.12 5.29 1.17
N THR A 53 -22.66 6.50 1.22
CA THR A 53 -22.43 7.54 0.21
C THR A 53 -21.07 8.22 0.43
N GLU A 54 -20.55 8.84 -0.63
CA GLU A 54 -19.31 9.60 -0.54
C GLU A 54 -19.42 10.78 0.46
N ALA A 55 -20.59 11.42 0.56
CA ALA A 55 -20.82 12.53 1.50
C ALA A 55 -20.75 12.08 2.98
N GLU A 56 -21.30 10.89 3.28
CA GLU A 56 -21.16 10.28 4.60
C GLU A 56 -19.69 9.96 4.91
N PHE A 57 -18.93 9.44 3.95
CA PHE A 57 -17.51 9.19 4.15
C PHE A 57 -16.69 10.48 4.32
N ILE A 58 -16.98 11.56 3.58
CA ILE A 58 -16.30 12.86 3.77
C ILE A 58 -16.51 13.35 5.21
N THR A 59 -17.75 13.30 5.68
CA THR A 59 -18.09 13.68 7.06
C THR A 59 -17.37 12.79 8.08
N LEU A 60 -17.35 11.48 7.84
CA LEU A 60 -16.61 10.53 8.68
C LEU A 60 -15.12 10.90 8.75
N TRP A 61 -14.46 11.16 7.62
CA TRP A 61 -13.03 11.43 7.60
C TRP A 61 -12.70 12.72 8.35
N LYS A 62 -13.45 13.79 8.13
CA LYS A 62 -13.24 15.08 8.82
C LYS A 62 -13.45 14.94 10.34
N ILE A 63 -14.52 14.27 10.78
CA ILE A 63 -14.78 14.02 12.21
C ILE A 63 -13.69 13.14 12.81
N TYR A 64 -13.29 12.08 12.11
CA TYR A 64 -12.25 11.17 12.57
C TYR A 64 -10.91 11.89 12.77
N ILE A 65 -10.55 12.79 11.84
CA ILE A 65 -9.38 13.67 11.95
C ILE A 65 -9.47 14.55 13.20
N CYS A 66 -10.61 15.23 13.44
CA CYS A 66 -10.81 16.02 14.66
C CYS A 66 -10.63 15.18 15.93
N GLN A 67 -11.23 13.98 15.96
CA GLN A 67 -11.13 13.06 17.10
C GLN A 67 -9.67 12.65 17.37
N LEU A 68 -8.90 12.35 16.34
CA LEU A 68 -7.49 11.98 16.45
C LEU A 68 -6.63 13.13 17.00
N ILE A 69 -6.84 14.36 16.51
CA ILE A 69 -6.12 15.55 17.01
C ILE A 69 -6.42 15.75 18.49
N VAL A 70 -7.71 15.77 18.86
CA VAL A 70 -8.12 16.04 20.24
C VAL A 70 -7.64 14.93 21.17
N GLN A 71 -7.70 13.66 20.76
CA GLN A 71 -7.15 12.55 21.53
C GLN A 71 -5.65 12.75 21.77
N GLN A 72 -4.87 13.10 20.75
CA GLN A 72 -3.44 13.35 20.89
C GLN A 72 -3.13 14.54 21.82
N LEU A 73 -3.94 15.60 21.76
CA LEU A 73 -3.83 16.75 22.66
C LEU A 73 -4.15 16.39 24.12
N LEU A 74 -5.14 15.52 24.35
CA LEU A 74 -5.46 15.01 25.68
C LEU A 74 -4.34 14.14 26.24
N GLU A 75 -3.80 13.21 25.45
CA GLU A 75 -2.73 12.32 25.86
C GLU A 75 -1.41 13.06 26.16
N SER A 76 -1.15 14.15 25.44
CA SER A 76 0.01 15.01 25.66
C SER A 76 -0.19 16.08 26.74
N GLY A 77 -1.38 16.18 27.33
CA GLY A 77 -1.72 17.23 28.30
C GLY A 77 -1.73 18.65 27.71
N SER A 78 -1.81 18.76 26.38
CA SER A 78 -1.75 20.02 25.62
C SER A 78 -3.12 20.48 25.13
N CYS A 79 -4.23 19.92 25.64
CA CYS A 79 -5.58 20.35 25.26
C CYS A 79 -5.99 21.57 26.10
N ALA A 80 -5.99 22.76 25.50
CA ALA A 80 -6.36 24.01 26.14
C ALA A 80 -7.09 24.94 25.15
N ASP A 81 -7.64 26.04 25.68
CA ASP A 81 -8.23 27.12 24.89
C ASP A 81 -9.24 26.62 23.83
N GLU A 82 -9.09 27.01 22.57
CA GLU A 82 -9.94 26.63 21.43
C GLU A 82 -9.97 25.11 21.20
N ALA A 83 -8.86 24.40 21.44
CA ALA A 83 -8.87 22.94 21.38
C ALA A 83 -9.76 22.30 22.46
N ASN A 84 -9.87 22.95 23.63
CA ASN A 84 -10.78 22.50 24.68
C ASN A 84 -12.25 22.75 24.33
N GLU A 85 -12.55 23.82 23.59
CA GLU A 85 -13.89 24.08 23.04
C GLU A 85 -14.29 23.03 22.01
N VAL A 86 -13.40 22.72 21.06
CA VAL A 86 -13.62 21.64 20.08
C VAL A 86 -13.81 20.30 20.79
N LYS A 87 -12.97 19.98 21.78
CA LYS A 87 -13.14 18.79 22.62
C LYS A 87 -14.52 18.72 23.26
N ASN A 88 -15.00 19.81 23.88
CA ASN A 88 -16.31 19.83 24.54
C ASN A 88 -17.44 19.57 23.55
N LYS A 89 -17.40 20.18 22.36
CA LYS A 89 -18.38 19.91 21.28
C LYS A 89 -18.37 18.45 20.84
N LEU A 90 -17.19 17.85 20.69
CA LEU A 90 -17.06 16.42 20.34
C LEU A 90 -17.58 15.51 21.47
N VAL A 91 -17.36 15.85 22.73
CA VAL A 91 -17.91 15.11 23.89
C VAL A 91 -19.44 15.23 23.94
N GLU A 92 -19.99 16.43 23.77
CA GLU A 92 -21.45 16.67 23.72
C GLU A 92 -22.12 15.90 22.58
N ALA A 93 -21.44 15.72 21.45
CA ALA A 93 -21.91 14.94 20.31
C ALA A 93 -21.76 13.41 20.50
N GLY A 94 -21.14 12.95 21.59
CA GLY A 94 -20.84 11.54 21.85
C GLY A 94 -19.70 10.98 20.99
N LEU A 95 -18.85 11.85 20.44
CA LEU A 95 -17.74 11.48 19.55
C LEU A 95 -16.46 11.17 20.32
N ILE A 96 -16.27 11.72 21.53
CA ILE A 96 -15.11 11.49 22.40
C ILE A 96 -15.59 11.13 23.80
N GLU A 97 -15.01 10.09 24.39
CA GLU A 97 -15.21 9.72 25.81
C GLU A 97 -13.89 9.61 26.58
N GLU A 98 -13.92 9.26 27.86
CA GLU A 98 -12.74 9.11 28.73
C GLU A 98 -11.73 8.07 28.21
N LYS A 99 -12.19 7.02 27.53
CA LYS A 99 -11.34 5.99 26.91
C LYS A 99 -11.76 5.75 25.47
N ASN A 100 -10.95 6.24 24.54
CA ASN A 100 -11.18 6.04 23.11
C ASN A 100 -10.23 4.98 22.55
N THR A 101 -10.78 4.13 21.70
CA THR A 101 -9.98 3.28 20.81
C THR A 101 -10.21 3.76 19.38
N LEU A 102 -9.22 3.60 18.49
CA LEU A 102 -9.36 3.98 17.07
C LEU A 102 -10.64 3.42 16.44
N LYS A 103 -10.94 2.14 16.73
CA LYS A 103 -12.15 1.45 16.27
C LYS A 103 -13.44 2.15 16.73
N ARG A 104 -13.47 2.58 18.00
CA ARG A 104 -14.60 3.34 18.54
C ARG A 104 -14.76 4.68 17.85
N LEU A 105 -13.65 5.41 17.65
CA LEU A 105 -13.67 6.72 17.00
C LEU A 105 -14.24 6.62 15.58
N VAL A 106 -13.76 5.64 14.79
CA VAL A 106 -14.28 5.38 13.45
C VAL A 106 -15.77 5.05 13.48
N ASN A 107 -16.20 4.16 14.38
CA ASN A 107 -17.61 3.76 14.48
C ASN A 107 -18.53 4.91 14.94
N SER A 108 -18.08 5.76 15.87
CA SER A 108 -18.85 6.92 16.33
C SER A 108 -18.89 8.01 15.25
N ALA A 109 -17.78 8.27 14.55
CA ALA A 109 -17.74 9.17 13.40
C ALA A 109 -18.69 8.71 12.28
N MET A 110 -18.70 7.41 11.98
CA MET A 110 -19.58 6.82 10.96
C MET A 110 -21.06 6.93 11.34
N SER A 111 -21.39 6.61 12.58
CA SER A 111 -22.76 6.71 13.09
C SER A 111 -23.26 8.15 13.08
N PHE A 112 -22.38 9.09 13.42
CA PHE A 112 -22.65 10.52 13.39
C PHE A 112 -22.85 11.05 11.96
N ALA A 113 -21.98 10.67 11.03
CA ALA A 113 -22.06 11.04 9.62
C ALA A 113 -23.39 10.60 8.99
N ARG A 114 -23.77 9.34 9.19
CA ARG A 114 -25.07 8.81 8.71
C ARG A 114 -26.25 9.61 9.25
N ARG A 115 -26.22 9.99 10.53
CA ARG A 115 -27.32 10.71 11.16
C ARG A 115 -27.46 12.13 10.61
N ILE A 116 -26.36 12.87 10.47
CA ILE A 116 -26.40 14.25 9.98
C ILE A 116 -26.83 14.31 8.51
N ILE A 117 -26.28 13.45 7.65
CA ILE A 117 -26.62 13.46 6.23
C ILE A 117 -28.09 13.08 6.00
N ASN A 118 -28.60 12.09 6.76
CA ASN A 118 -30.01 11.71 6.68
C ASN A 118 -30.94 12.87 7.13
N LEU A 119 -30.61 13.58 8.21
CA LEU A 119 -31.40 14.73 8.67
C LEU A 119 -31.44 15.85 7.62
N GLU A 120 -30.30 16.22 7.02
CA GLU A 120 -30.24 17.26 6.00
C GLU A 120 -31.00 16.88 4.70
N SER A 121 -31.07 15.59 4.37
CA SER A 121 -31.83 15.12 3.19
C SER A 121 -33.35 15.20 3.35
N ILE A 122 -33.85 15.32 4.58
CA ILE A 122 -35.27 15.46 4.90
C ILE A 122 -35.69 16.94 4.93
N GLU A 123 -34.75 17.86 5.16
CA GLU A 123 -34.97 19.31 5.29
C GLU A 123 -35.23 20.05 3.97
N GLY A 124 -36.16 19.51 3.17
CA GLY A 124 -36.98 20.26 2.19
C GLY A 124 -38.25 20.86 2.81
N GLY A 125 -38.46 20.72 4.13
CA GLY A 125 -39.56 21.32 4.86
C GLY A 125 -39.38 21.15 6.37
N ALA A 126 -39.28 22.28 7.08
CA ALA A 126 -39.36 22.46 8.54
C ALA A 126 -38.68 21.39 9.42
N ALA A 127 -37.54 21.74 10.02
CA ALA A 127 -36.91 20.97 11.08
C ALA A 127 -37.92 20.70 12.23
N PRO A 128 -38.16 19.43 12.62
CA PRO A 128 -38.86 19.16 13.85
C PRO A 128 -37.92 19.41 15.02
N ASP A 129 -38.39 20.26 15.94
CA ASP A 129 -37.81 20.51 17.24
C ASP A 129 -37.24 19.21 17.88
N GLY A 130 -35.96 19.26 18.29
CA GLY A 130 -35.52 18.47 19.44
C GLY A 130 -34.78 17.15 19.21
N SER A 131 -34.02 16.96 18.11
CA SER A 131 -33.00 15.90 18.10
C SER A 131 -31.73 16.22 17.29
N VAL A 132 -31.22 17.45 17.44
CA VAL A 132 -29.86 17.76 16.97
C VAL A 132 -28.86 17.21 17.99
N THR A 133 -28.20 16.14 17.60
CA THR A 133 -27.19 15.47 18.40
C THR A 133 -25.85 16.20 18.31
N GLY A 134 -25.60 17.07 19.29
CA GLY A 134 -24.43 17.95 19.32
C GLY A 134 -24.60 19.14 18.38
N LYS A 135 -24.12 20.31 18.78
CA LYS A 135 -24.20 21.56 17.99
C LYS A 135 -23.17 21.57 16.82
N ILE A 136 -23.09 20.47 16.08
CA ILE A 136 -22.14 20.27 14.98
C ILE A 136 -22.94 19.98 13.70
N THR A 137 -22.63 20.70 12.61
CA THR A 137 -23.31 20.58 11.30
C THR A 137 -22.33 20.23 10.19
N PHE A 138 -22.82 19.67 9.08
CA PHE A 138 -21.97 19.44 7.91
C PHE A 138 -21.75 20.74 7.13
N LYS A 139 -22.82 21.50 6.87
CA LYS A 139 -22.74 22.81 6.21
C LYS A 139 -22.43 23.93 7.19
N THR A 140 -21.90 25.03 6.66
CA THR A 140 -21.76 26.29 7.40
C THR A 140 -23.11 26.72 7.98
N PRO A 141 -23.21 26.91 9.30
CA PRO A 141 -24.46 27.31 9.95
C PRO A 141 -24.83 28.75 9.56
N THR A 142 -26.13 29.06 9.59
CA THR A 142 -26.61 30.44 9.45
C THR A 142 -26.16 31.29 10.64
N ALA A 143 -26.17 32.62 10.51
CA ALA A 143 -25.81 33.52 11.61
C ALA A 143 -26.66 33.31 12.88
N GLU A 144 -27.92 32.88 12.73
CA GLU A 144 -28.81 32.54 13.86
C GLU A 144 -28.40 31.22 14.51
N ASN A 145 -28.16 30.17 13.72
CA ASN A 145 -27.70 28.88 14.25
C ASN A 145 -26.31 28.99 14.89
N HIS A 146 -25.42 29.82 14.35
CA HIS A 146 -24.12 30.09 14.95
C HIS A 146 -24.25 30.73 16.34
N LYS A 147 -25.19 31.66 16.54
CA LYS A 147 -25.49 32.24 17.87
C LYS A 147 -26.04 31.21 18.85
N LEU A 148 -26.74 30.19 18.36
CA LEU A 148 -27.20 29.06 19.16
C LEU A 148 -26.07 28.05 19.47
N GLY A 149 -24.88 28.28 18.92
CA GLY A 149 -23.65 27.52 19.17
C GLY A 149 -23.39 26.39 18.17
N PHE A 150 -24.13 26.35 17.06
CA PHE A 150 -23.89 25.42 15.95
C PHE A 150 -22.61 25.81 15.23
N VAL A 151 -21.77 24.82 14.91
CA VAL A 151 -20.46 24.99 14.27
C VAL A 151 -20.29 23.89 13.22
N SER A 152 -19.73 24.22 12.05
CA SER A 152 -19.50 23.22 11.01
C SER A 152 -18.30 22.33 11.33
N VAL A 153 -18.21 21.14 10.71
CA VAL A 153 -17.03 20.28 10.87
C VAL A 153 -15.75 20.96 10.38
N ASP A 154 -15.85 21.77 9.32
CA ASP A 154 -14.73 22.54 8.78
C ASP A 154 -14.23 23.60 9.78
N GLU A 155 -15.14 24.34 10.43
CA GLU A 155 -14.78 25.28 11.50
C GLU A 155 -14.07 24.59 12.69
N LEU A 156 -14.43 23.34 13.01
CA LEU A 156 -13.72 22.58 14.05
C LEU A 156 -12.27 22.26 13.63
N LEU A 157 -12.06 21.89 12.36
CA LEU A 157 -10.73 21.61 11.81
C LEU A 157 -9.86 22.88 11.75
N GLU A 158 -10.44 24.00 11.31
CA GLU A 158 -9.79 25.30 11.27
C GLU A 158 -9.37 25.76 12.68
N SER A 159 -10.28 25.65 13.66
CA SER A 159 -10.00 25.97 15.06
C SER A 159 -8.86 25.13 15.64
N LEU A 160 -8.83 23.84 15.34
CA LEU A 160 -7.72 22.95 15.73
C LEU A 160 -6.41 23.32 15.01
N ASN A 161 -6.46 23.66 13.72
CA ASN A 161 -5.29 24.11 12.96
C ASN A 161 -4.68 25.36 13.59
N ASP A 162 -5.49 26.38 13.85
CA ASP A 162 -5.03 27.66 14.42
C ASP A 162 -4.47 27.49 15.83
N TYR A 163 -5.05 26.59 16.61
CA TYR A 163 -4.50 26.18 17.90
C TYR A 163 -3.10 25.56 17.76
N LEU A 164 -2.96 24.56 16.88
CA LEU A 164 -1.67 23.90 16.65
C LEU A 164 -0.61 24.87 16.11
N MET A 165 -0.98 25.74 15.18
CA MET A 165 -0.10 26.78 14.63
C MET A 165 0.43 27.73 15.71
N ARG A 166 -0.44 28.24 16.61
CA ARG A 166 0.00 29.09 17.72
C ARG A 166 0.93 28.38 18.69
N LYS A 167 0.77 27.06 18.86
CA LYS A 167 1.69 26.23 19.65
C LYS A 167 2.94 25.80 18.89
N SER A 168 3.11 26.20 17.62
CA SER A 168 4.18 25.75 16.72
C SER A 168 4.24 24.22 16.59
N LEU A 169 3.07 23.57 16.62
CA LEU A 169 2.92 22.13 16.47
C LEU A 169 2.39 21.80 15.07
N ARG A 170 2.88 20.70 14.50
CA ARG A 170 2.39 20.12 13.25
C ARG A 170 2.04 18.66 13.46
N TYR A 171 0.86 18.24 13.05
CA TYR A 171 0.39 16.88 13.19
C TYR A 171 0.39 16.20 11.83
N TRP A 172 1.11 15.09 11.73
CA TRP A 172 1.13 14.22 10.54
C TRP A 172 0.29 12.99 10.82
N MET A 173 -0.82 12.86 10.10
CA MET A 173 -1.72 11.71 10.23
C MET A 173 -1.40 10.68 9.17
N LEU A 174 -0.96 9.50 9.60
CA LEU A 174 -0.55 8.44 8.72
C LEU A 174 -1.71 7.47 8.52
N PHE A 175 -2.14 7.33 7.27
CA PHE A 175 -3.13 6.33 6.83
C PHE A 175 -2.40 5.28 6.01
N ASP A 176 -2.36 4.04 6.48
CA ASP A 176 -1.83 2.88 5.74
C ASP A 176 -2.87 1.75 5.78
N ARG A 177 -2.68 0.69 5.00
CA ARG A 177 -3.54 -0.50 4.96
C ARG A 177 -5.02 -0.25 4.57
N LEU A 178 -5.28 0.87 3.89
CA LEU A 178 -6.59 1.18 3.31
C LEU A 178 -7.03 0.16 2.23
N ASP A 179 -6.10 -0.64 1.72
CA ASP A 179 -6.35 -1.73 0.76
C ASP A 179 -7.07 -2.93 1.37
N VAL A 180 -6.99 -3.12 2.68
CA VAL A 180 -7.68 -4.20 3.41
C VAL A 180 -8.87 -3.65 4.20
N ALA A 181 -8.97 -2.32 4.35
CA ALA A 181 -10.01 -1.64 5.11
C ALA A 181 -11.44 -1.97 4.62
N PHE A 182 -11.59 -2.14 3.31
CA PHE A 182 -12.88 -2.23 2.62
C PHE A 182 -12.96 -3.39 1.62
N ASP A 183 -12.15 -4.44 1.84
CA ASP A 183 -11.90 -5.54 0.89
C ASP A 183 -13.15 -6.35 0.48
N GLN A 184 -14.25 -6.23 1.22
CA GLN A 184 -15.49 -6.98 0.97
C GLN A 184 -16.40 -6.34 -0.09
N ASP A 185 -16.20 -5.05 -0.42
CA ASP A 185 -17.10 -4.33 -1.32
C ASP A 185 -16.36 -3.24 -2.12
N ALA A 186 -16.24 -3.45 -3.43
CA ALA A 186 -15.50 -2.57 -4.33
C ALA A 186 -16.13 -1.17 -4.46
N GLU A 187 -17.46 -1.05 -4.38
CA GLU A 187 -18.14 0.24 -4.43
C GLU A 187 -17.95 1.00 -3.11
N LEU A 188 -18.01 0.29 -1.98
CA LEU A 188 -17.71 0.89 -0.67
C LEU A 188 -16.25 1.37 -0.60
N GLU A 189 -15.29 0.54 -1.00
CA GLU A 189 -13.87 0.91 -1.04
C GLU A 189 -13.64 2.15 -1.91
N LYS A 190 -14.25 2.16 -3.11
CA LYS A 190 -14.19 3.30 -4.03
C LYS A 190 -14.76 4.57 -3.42
N ASN A 191 -15.95 4.52 -2.81
CA ASN A 191 -16.56 5.67 -2.15
C ASN A 191 -15.73 6.18 -0.97
N ALA A 192 -15.25 5.26 -0.12
CA ALA A 192 -14.44 5.60 1.04
C ALA A 192 -13.12 6.28 0.64
N LEU A 193 -12.43 5.73 -0.35
CA LEU A 193 -11.17 6.28 -0.85
C LEU A 193 -11.39 7.62 -1.56
N ARG A 194 -12.37 7.73 -2.47
CA ARG A 194 -12.66 9.01 -3.15
C ARG A 194 -13.02 10.12 -2.15
N ALA A 195 -13.81 9.79 -1.13
CA ALA A 195 -14.11 10.71 -0.03
C ALA A 195 -12.87 11.11 0.79
N LEU A 196 -11.94 10.18 1.03
CA LEU A 196 -10.67 10.48 1.71
C LEU A 196 -9.83 11.46 0.88
N PHE A 197 -9.82 11.29 -0.44
CA PHE A 197 -9.13 12.21 -1.36
C PHE A 197 -9.78 13.58 -1.44
N LYS A 198 -11.12 13.66 -1.41
CA LYS A 198 -11.83 14.94 -1.29
C LYS A 198 -11.49 15.62 0.04
N THR A 199 -11.54 14.87 1.14
CA THR A 199 -11.16 15.38 2.46
C THR A 199 -9.71 15.85 2.48
N TYR A 200 -8.78 15.11 1.87
CA TYR A 200 -7.37 15.51 1.72
C TYR A 200 -7.23 16.89 1.07
N ARG A 201 -8.03 17.17 0.03
CA ARG A 201 -8.03 18.47 -0.64
C ARG A 201 -8.64 19.56 0.24
N ASP A 202 -9.76 19.27 0.89
CA ASP A 202 -10.45 20.22 1.76
C ASP A 202 -9.54 20.72 2.89
N ILE A 203 -8.62 19.87 3.38
CA ILE A 203 -7.69 20.23 4.45
C ILE A 203 -6.27 20.52 3.97
N GLU A 204 -6.01 20.57 2.66
CA GLU A 204 -4.65 20.77 2.13
C GLU A 204 -4.06 22.15 2.52
N ASP A 205 -4.94 23.14 2.71
CA ASP A 205 -4.58 24.49 3.11
C ASP A 205 -4.33 24.64 4.62
N LEU A 206 -4.62 23.60 5.42
CA LEU A 206 -4.34 23.58 6.86
C LEU A 206 -2.87 23.25 7.13
N GLU A 207 -2.05 24.27 7.41
CA GLU A 207 -0.60 24.13 7.56
C GLU A 207 -0.15 23.20 8.70
N ALA A 208 -0.91 23.15 9.81
CA ALA A 208 -0.58 22.33 10.97
C ALA A 208 -1.13 20.90 10.88
N ILE A 209 -2.03 20.59 9.94
CA ILE A 209 -2.71 19.29 9.83
C ILE A 209 -2.36 18.65 8.48
N CYS A 210 -1.46 17.67 8.50
CA CYS A 210 -0.96 17.04 7.28
C CYS A 210 -1.36 15.56 7.18
N LEU A 211 -2.09 15.18 6.13
CA LEU A 211 -2.36 13.77 5.84
C LEU A 211 -1.21 13.13 5.05
N LYS A 212 -0.74 11.98 5.52
CA LYS A 212 0.24 11.10 4.86
C LYS A 212 -0.44 9.76 4.56
N VAL A 213 -1.13 9.70 3.43
CA VAL A 213 -1.86 8.51 2.99
C VAL A 213 -0.95 7.63 2.11
N PHE A 214 -0.81 6.37 2.50
CA PHE A 214 -0.09 5.32 1.79
C PHE A 214 -1.09 4.47 1.01
N LEU A 215 -0.96 4.43 -0.32
CA LEU A 215 -1.89 3.69 -1.18
C LEU A 215 -1.14 2.86 -2.22
N ARG A 216 -1.76 1.75 -2.66
CA ARG A 216 -1.22 0.95 -3.76
C ARG A 216 -1.57 1.56 -5.12
N ASP A 217 -0.67 1.38 -6.09
CA ASP A 217 -0.82 1.93 -7.45
C ASP A 217 -2.02 1.34 -8.21
N ASP A 218 -2.31 0.06 -8.01
CA ASP A 218 -3.42 -0.65 -8.64
C ASP A 218 -4.78 -0.16 -8.12
N ILE A 219 -4.88 0.10 -6.82
CA ILE A 219 -6.07 0.69 -6.20
C ILE A 219 -6.29 2.11 -6.70
N TRP A 220 -5.21 2.90 -6.77
CA TRP A 220 -5.26 4.25 -7.33
C TRP A 220 -5.76 4.26 -8.78
N LYS A 221 -5.30 3.33 -9.62
CA LYS A 221 -5.80 3.18 -11.00
C LYS A 221 -7.29 2.84 -11.00
N ARG A 222 -7.71 1.83 -10.24
CA ARG A 222 -9.12 1.41 -10.15
C ARG A 222 -10.07 2.56 -9.81
N ILE A 223 -9.71 3.42 -8.86
CA ILE A 223 -10.58 4.54 -8.46
C ILE A 223 -10.57 5.72 -9.45
N THR A 224 -9.55 5.83 -10.30
CA THR A 224 -9.39 6.93 -11.28
C THR A 224 -9.85 6.57 -12.69
N ASP A 225 -9.92 5.28 -13.05
CA ASP A 225 -10.25 4.79 -14.39
C ASP A 225 -11.66 5.22 -14.87
N GLU A 226 -12.65 5.34 -13.97
CA GLU A 226 -14.00 5.83 -14.30
C GLU A 226 -14.12 7.37 -14.34
N GLY A 227 -12.99 8.07 -14.21
CA GLY A 227 -12.96 9.52 -14.06
C GLY A 227 -13.12 9.95 -12.60
N PHE A 228 -12.11 10.65 -12.10
CA PHE A 228 -12.11 11.30 -10.78
C PHE A 228 -11.45 12.66 -10.96
N ARG A 229 -12.23 13.74 -11.09
CA ARG A 229 -11.69 15.08 -11.46
C ARG A 229 -10.66 15.56 -10.46
N GLU A 230 -10.86 15.23 -9.20
CA GLU A 230 -10.01 15.55 -8.07
C GLU A 230 -8.61 14.92 -8.19
N SER A 231 -8.45 13.82 -8.94
CA SER A 231 -7.14 13.19 -9.16
C SER A 231 -6.11 14.11 -9.83
N SER A 232 -6.55 14.97 -10.75
CA SER A 232 -5.69 15.89 -11.48
C SER A 232 -5.10 17.01 -10.62
N HIS A 233 -5.71 17.27 -9.46
CA HIS A 233 -5.31 18.30 -8.51
C HIS A 233 -4.44 17.77 -7.37
N ILE A 234 -4.20 16.45 -7.30
CA ILE A 234 -3.28 15.88 -6.31
C ILE A 234 -1.85 16.11 -6.79
N THR A 235 -1.29 17.25 -6.41
CA THR A 235 0.05 17.66 -6.84
C THR A 235 1.16 17.06 -5.97
N ARG A 236 0.91 16.85 -4.67
CA ARG A 236 1.88 16.35 -3.69
C ARG A 236 1.88 14.82 -3.60
N THR A 237 2.41 14.19 -4.63
CA THR A 237 2.53 12.73 -4.71
C THR A 237 3.99 12.31 -4.67
N THR A 238 4.27 11.16 -4.06
CA THR A 238 5.57 10.50 -4.13
C THR A 238 5.32 9.03 -4.38
N THR A 239 5.84 8.51 -5.48
CA THR A 239 5.73 7.09 -5.81
C THR A 239 7.01 6.38 -5.44
N ILE A 240 6.93 5.40 -4.55
CA ILE A 240 8.06 4.55 -4.20
C ILE A 240 8.38 3.68 -5.42
N SER A 241 9.54 3.94 -6.01
CA SER A 241 10.08 3.19 -7.14
C SER A 241 11.48 2.69 -6.83
N TRP A 242 11.82 1.54 -7.42
CA TRP A 242 13.09 0.88 -7.17
C TRP A 242 13.78 0.61 -8.51
N SER A 243 14.94 1.22 -8.70
CA SER A 243 15.85 0.89 -9.80
C SER A 243 16.66 -0.37 -9.47
N PRO A 244 17.20 -1.08 -10.48
CA PRO A 244 18.14 -2.18 -10.24
C PRO A 244 19.27 -1.80 -9.28
N GLN A 245 19.84 -0.61 -9.42
CA GLN A 245 20.91 -0.10 -8.55
C GLN A 245 20.46 0.05 -7.10
N SER A 246 19.25 0.57 -6.86
CA SER A 246 18.70 0.71 -5.51
C SER A 246 18.37 -0.64 -4.85
N LEU A 247 17.94 -1.63 -5.65
CA LEU A 247 17.70 -2.99 -5.16
C LEU A 247 19.01 -3.70 -4.83
N LEU A 248 20.06 -3.50 -5.63
CA LEU A 248 21.39 -4.04 -5.34
C LEU A 248 21.92 -3.46 -4.03
N ASN A 249 21.85 -2.14 -3.88
CA ASN A 249 22.21 -1.44 -2.65
C ASN A 249 21.45 -2.01 -1.45
N LEU A 250 20.13 -2.19 -1.56
CA LEU A 250 19.30 -2.78 -0.50
C LEU A 250 19.81 -4.17 -0.07
N ILE A 251 20.16 -5.04 -1.01
CA ILE A 251 20.68 -6.38 -0.70
C ILE A 251 22.06 -6.30 -0.05
N ILE A 252 22.96 -5.46 -0.57
CA ILE A 252 24.30 -5.29 -0.01
C ILE A 252 24.27 -4.72 1.40
N LEU A 253 23.49 -3.66 1.66
CA LEU A 253 23.37 -3.08 3.00
C LEU A 253 22.80 -4.10 4.01
N ARG A 254 21.93 -5.00 3.57
CA ARG A 254 21.44 -6.09 4.41
C ARG A 254 22.52 -7.15 4.68
N ALA A 255 23.34 -7.47 3.68
CA ALA A 255 24.43 -8.44 3.82
C ALA A 255 25.53 -7.95 4.76
N ILE A 256 25.98 -6.69 4.61
CA ILE A 256 27.09 -6.14 5.41
C ILE A 256 26.71 -5.83 6.86
N ARG A 257 25.41 -5.77 7.17
CA ARG A 257 24.92 -5.75 8.57
C ARG A 257 25.24 -7.05 9.32
N ASN A 258 25.58 -8.13 8.61
CA ASN A 258 26.13 -9.32 9.24
C ASN A 258 27.64 -9.13 9.47
N PRO A 259 28.10 -9.12 10.75
CA PRO A 259 29.50 -8.85 11.07
C PRO A 259 30.47 -9.91 10.51
N GLN A 260 30.01 -11.15 10.32
CA GLN A 260 30.84 -12.23 9.75
C GLN A 260 31.09 -12.00 8.26
N ILE A 261 30.07 -11.54 7.51
CA ILE A 261 30.22 -11.19 6.09
C ILE A 261 31.13 -9.97 5.96
N ALA A 262 30.91 -8.94 6.77
CA ALA A 262 31.74 -7.74 6.76
C ALA A 262 33.22 -8.06 7.04
N ALA A 263 33.50 -8.92 8.02
CA ALA A 263 34.85 -9.36 8.36
C ALA A 263 35.47 -10.23 7.25
N GLN A 264 34.74 -11.23 6.72
CA GLN A 264 35.24 -12.15 5.70
C GLN A 264 35.68 -11.42 4.43
N TYR A 265 34.91 -10.42 3.99
CA TYR A 265 35.19 -9.66 2.76
C TYR A 265 35.93 -8.34 3.02
N GLN A 266 36.36 -8.09 4.26
CA GLN A 266 37.09 -6.88 4.66
C GLN A 266 36.37 -5.59 4.20
N VAL A 267 35.07 -5.53 4.49
CA VAL A 267 34.20 -4.47 3.99
C VAL A 267 34.49 -3.14 4.67
N ASN A 268 34.71 -2.09 3.88
CA ASN A 268 34.62 -0.71 4.33
C ASN A 268 33.17 -0.20 4.12
N THR A 269 32.40 -0.11 5.20
CA THR A 269 30.97 0.27 5.15
C THR A 269 30.76 1.64 4.52
N ASP A 270 31.56 2.65 4.89
CA ASP A 270 31.42 4.02 4.35
C ASP A 270 31.66 4.07 2.83
N ALA A 271 32.62 3.26 2.34
CA ALA A 271 32.91 3.17 0.92
C ALA A 271 31.76 2.49 0.15
N ILE A 272 31.19 1.41 0.70
CA ILE A 272 30.06 0.70 0.10
C ILE A 272 28.80 1.56 0.06
N GLU A 273 28.49 2.27 1.14
CA GLU A 273 27.28 3.11 1.21
C GLU A 273 27.30 4.24 0.17
N ARG A 274 28.49 4.71 -0.24
CA ARG A 274 28.67 5.84 -1.15
C ARG A 274 28.96 5.46 -2.60
N SER A 275 29.21 4.17 -2.91
CA SER A 275 29.63 3.73 -4.25
C SER A 275 28.86 2.51 -4.76
N HIS A 276 28.10 2.71 -5.83
CA HIS A 276 27.43 1.62 -6.55
C HIS A 276 28.42 0.61 -7.16
N ALA A 277 29.60 1.08 -7.60
CA ALA A 277 30.63 0.20 -8.15
C ALA A 277 31.18 -0.76 -7.07
N GLU A 278 31.38 -0.26 -5.86
CA GLU A 278 31.82 -1.08 -4.72
C GLU A 278 30.73 -2.06 -4.28
N GLN A 279 29.46 -1.62 -4.25
CA GLN A 279 28.31 -2.50 -4.00
C GLN A 279 28.25 -3.66 -5.01
N ARG A 280 28.40 -3.34 -6.30
CA ARG A 280 28.41 -4.34 -7.37
C ARG A 280 29.61 -5.28 -7.26
N SER A 281 30.81 -4.75 -7.02
CA SER A 281 32.00 -5.57 -6.81
C SER A 281 31.78 -6.56 -5.66
N LEU A 282 31.35 -6.08 -4.50
CA LEU A 282 31.08 -6.92 -3.33
C LEU A 282 30.01 -7.99 -3.61
N TYR A 283 28.95 -7.65 -4.36
CA TYR A 283 27.93 -8.61 -4.74
C TYR A 283 28.52 -9.82 -5.47
N TYR A 284 29.35 -9.59 -6.50
CA TYR A 284 29.96 -10.68 -7.28
C TYR A 284 31.19 -11.32 -6.61
N LYS A 285 31.67 -10.78 -5.48
CA LYS A 285 32.51 -11.56 -4.56
C LYS A 285 31.68 -12.65 -3.87
N MET A 286 30.43 -12.35 -3.49
CA MET A 286 29.56 -13.30 -2.78
C MET A 286 28.80 -14.26 -3.72
N PHE A 287 28.36 -13.79 -4.87
CA PHE A 287 27.56 -14.51 -5.86
C PHE A 287 28.35 -14.76 -7.16
N PRO A 288 28.05 -15.85 -7.89
CA PRO A 288 28.67 -16.08 -9.20
C PRO A 288 28.31 -14.94 -10.17
N GLU A 289 29.18 -14.64 -11.14
CA GLU A 289 28.90 -13.59 -12.14
C GLU A 289 27.70 -13.91 -13.03
N GLN A 290 27.55 -15.18 -13.42
CA GLN A 290 26.43 -15.68 -14.20
C GLN A 290 25.86 -16.97 -13.58
N VAL A 291 24.54 -17.11 -13.61
CA VAL A 291 23.85 -18.36 -13.22
C VAL A 291 23.86 -19.39 -14.35
N GLU A 292 23.61 -18.90 -15.58
CA GLU A 292 23.66 -19.68 -16.81
C GLU A 292 24.82 -19.15 -17.65
N ILE A 293 25.74 -20.04 -18.05
CA ILE A 293 26.98 -19.62 -18.72
C ILE A 293 26.69 -19.29 -20.18
N GLY A 294 27.14 -18.13 -20.64
CA GLY A 294 27.14 -17.76 -22.06
C GLY A 294 27.23 -16.26 -22.29
N GLU A 295 27.77 -15.86 -23.45
CA GLU A 295 27.99 -14.44 -23.81
C GLU A 295 26.71 -13.60 -23.85
N LYS A 296 25.56 -14.23 -24.15
CA LYS A 296 24.25 -13.57 -24.20
C LYS A 296 23.48 -13.63 -22.88
N GLN A 297 24.07 -14.22 -21.84
CA GLN A 297 23.41 -14.39 -20.56
C GLN A 297 23.60 -13.15 -19.68
N SER A 298 22.53 -12.78 -18.98
CA SER A 298 22.58 -11.70 -18.00
C SER A 298 23.49 -12.09 -16.83
N ASP A 299 24.05 -11.07 -16.20
CA ASP A 299 24.70 -11.27 -14.91
C ASP A 299 23.70 -11.79 -13.86
N THR A 300 24.19 -12.39 -12.78
CA THR A 300 23.33 -13.04 -11.79
C THR A 300 22.29 -12.11 -11.17
N PHE A 301 22.61 -10.84 -10.94
CA PHE A 301 21.66 -9.92 -10.31
C PHE A 301 20.52 -9.57 -11.27
N ASP A 302 20.84 -9.21 -12.51
CA ASP A 302 19.83 -8.96 -13.54
C ASP A 302 19.03 -10.22 -13.89
N TRP A 303 19.68 -11.39 -13.87
CA TRP A 303 19.04 -12.69 -14.04
C TRP A 303 17.99 -12.95 -12.95
N ILE A 304 18.29 -12.60 -11.69
CA ILE A 304 17.37 -12.68 -10.55
C ILE A 304 16.23 -11.67 -10.73
N LEU A 305 16.53 -10.41 -11.05
CA LEU A 305 15.50 -9.38 -11.25
C LEU A 305 14.47 -9.78 -12.31
N ASN A 306 14.91 -10.37 -13.41
CA ASN A 306 14.02 -10.87 -14.46
C ASN A 306 13.12 -12.02 -14.00
N ARG A 307 13.50 -12.75 -12.95
CA ARG A 307 12.75 -13.89 -12.38
C ARG A 307 11.83 -13.53 -11.24
N VAL A 308 12.04 -12.37 -10.62
CA VAL A 308 11.13 -11.82 -9.59
C VAL A 308 10.19 -10.74 -10.13
N ARG A 309 10.34 -10.36 -11.41
CA ARG A 309 9.51 -9.38 -12.08
C ARG A 309 8.13 -9.96 -12.40
N ASP A 310 7.08 -9.22 -12.05
CA ASP A 310 5.69 -9.53 -12.38
C ASP A 310 5.28 -9.06 -13.78
N GLY A 311 4.02 -9.32 -14.18
CA GLY A 311 3.47 -8.93 -15.48
C GLY A 311 3.35 -7.43 -15.68
N LEU A 312 3.42 -6.64 -14.60
CA LEU A 312 3.45 -5.17 -14.66
C LEU A 312 4.88 -4.63 -14.86
N GLY A 313 5.88 -5.51 -14.89
CA GLY A 313 7.28 -5.13 -15.07
C GLY A 313 7.97 -4.69 -13.78
N ASN A 314 7.37 -4.94 -12.61
CA ASN A 314 7.91 -4.49 -11.32
C ASN A 314 8.66 -5.63 -10.62
N ALA A 315 9.88 -5.33 -10.14
CA ALA A 315 10.63 -6.19 -9.23
C ALA A 315 10.56 -5.60 -7.82
N ALA A 316 9.59 -6.06 -7.02
CA ALA A 316 9.38 -5.52 -5.68
C ALA A 316 10.53 -5.91 -4.74
N PRO A 317 11.00 -5.00 -3.85
CA PRO A 317 12.01 -5.29 -2.83
C PRO A 317 11.74 -6.55 -2.01
N ARG A 318 10.48 -6.77 -1.62
CA ARG A 318 10.08 -7.96 -0.86
C ARG A 318 10.41 -9.25 -1.61
N GLU A 319 10.19 -9.29 -2.91
CA GLU A 319 10.39 -10.45 -3.77
C GLU A 319 11.88 -10.67 -4.04
N VAL A 320 12.65 -9.59 -4.22
CA VAL A 320 14.11 -9.66 -4.31
C VAL A 320 14.72 -10.19 -3.00
N ILE A 321 14.28 -9.68 -1.84
CA ILE A 321 14.74 -10.15 -0.53
C ILE A 321 14.38 -11.62 -0.33
N HIS A 322 13.14 -12.00 -0.63
CA HIS A 322 12.68 -13.38 -0.51
C HIS A 322 13.52 -14.31 -1.39
N PHE A 323 13.80 -13.92 -2.64
CA PHE A 323 14.68 -14.70 -3.53
C PHE A 323 16.05 -14.93 -2.90
N HIS A 324 16.72 -13.90 -2.39
CA HIS A 324 18.04 -14.04 -1.78
C HIS A 324 18.01 -14.90 -0.50
N ASN A 325 16.94 -14.81 0.29
CA ASN A 325 16.74 -15.69 1.45
C ASN A 325 16.57 -17.16 1.01
N GLU A 326 15.84 -17.43 -0.07
CA GLU A 326 15.72 -18.79 -0.60
C GLU A 326 17.04 -19.32 -1.17
N VAL A 327 17.89 -18.47 -1.78
CA VAL A 327 19.26 -18.88 -2.14
C VAL A 327 20.05 -19.33 -0.91
N ILE A 328 19.93 -18.61 0.22
CA ILE A 328 20.57 -19.01 1.47
C ILE A 328 20.06 -20.37 1.95
N ASN A 329 18.74 -20.62 1.85
CA ASN A 329 18.15 -21.90 2.23
C ASN A 329 18.66 -23.06 1.35
N CYS A 330 18.63 -22.88 0.02
CA CYS A 330 19.11 -23.89 -0.93
C CYS A 330 20.61 -24.20 -0.75
N GLU A 331 21.43 -23.18 -0.45
CA GLU A 331 22.86 -23.39 -0.22
C GLU A 331 23.10 -24.12 1.11
N LYS A 332 22.37 -23.78 2.17
CA LYS A 332 22.44 -24.52 3.45
C LYS A 332 22.07 -25.99 3.29
N GLU A 333 21.00 -26.26 2.54
CA GLU A 333 20.58 -27.63 2.23
C GLU A 333 21.68 -28.37 1.46
N SER A 334 22.20 -27.77 0.40
CA SER A 334 23.29 -28.35 -0.41
C SER A 334 24.55 -28.67 0.42
N ILE A 335 24.91 -27.79 1.36
CA ILE A 335 26.02 -28.02 2.30
C ILE A 335 25.70 -29.20 3.23
N SER A 336 24.47 -29.28 3.76
CA SER A 336 24.07 -30.34 4.69
C SER A 336 24.11 -31.74 4.07
N ILE A 337 23.86 -31.85 2.76
CA ILE A 337 23.91 -33.12 2.01
C ILE A 337 25.24 -33.36 1.29
N GLY A 338 26.25 -32.49 1.49
CA GLY A 338 27.59 -32.65 0.93
C GLY A 338 27.71 -32.39 -0.58
N THR A 339 26.74 -31.72 -1.21
CA THR A 339 26.72 -31.43 -2.66
C THR A 339 27.22 -30.03 -3.01
N ARG A 340 28.05 -29.44 -2.14
CA ARG A 340 28.58 -28.08 -2.27
C ARG A 340 29.31 -27.88 -3.61
N LYS A 341 28.87 -26.88 -4.39
CA LYS A 341 29.43 -26.50 -5.70
C LYS A 341 29.81 -25.01 -5.77
N ILE A 342 30.28 -24.47 -4.65
CA ILE A 342 30.66 -23.05 -4.55
C ILE A 342 32.04 -22.85 -5.18
N GLU A 343 32.14 -21.91 -6.12
CA GLU A 343 33.41 -21.48 -6.72
C GLU A 343 34.04 -20.38 -5.83
N PRO A 344 35.30 -20.52 -5.35
CA PRO A 344 35.95 -19.43 -4.62
C PRO A 344 36.06 -18.17 -5.49
N GLN A 345 35.80 -16.96 -4.99
CA GLN A 345 35.60 -16.54 -3.59
C GLN A 345 34.13 -16.50 -3.13
N ASN A 346 33.20 -17.08 -3.90
CA ASN A 346 31.77 -17.00 -3.60
C ASN A 346 31.39 -17.74 -2.31
N ILE A 347 30.19 -17.41 -1.82
CA ILE A 347 29.51 -18.12 -0.73
C ILE A 347 28.20 -18.77 -1.19
N PHE A 348 27.78 -18.52 -2.43
CA PHE A 348 26.62 -19.15 -3.05
C PHE A 348 27.01 -19.80 -4.38
N SER A 349 26.42 -20.94 -4.69
CA SER A 349 26.67 -21.66 -5.94
C SER A 349 25.58 -21.38 -6.99
N ARG A 350 25.93 -21.51 -8.28
CA ARG A 350 24.96 -21.37 -9.38
C ARG A 350 23.73 -22.27 -9.22
N PRO A 351 23.86 -23.57 -8.82
CA PRO A 351 22.72 -24.44 -8.60
C PRO A 351 21.75 -23.93 -7.52
N SER A 352 22.27 -23.39 -6.41
CA SER A 352 21.43 -22.82 -5.33
C SER A 352 20.64 -21.61 -5.80
N VAL A 353 21.27 -20.72 -6.58
CA VAL A 353 20.59 -19.55 -7.19
C VAL A 353 19.47 -20.01 -8.13
N LYS A 354 19.70 -21.06 -8.92
CA LYS A 354 18.69 -21.62 -9.82
C LYS A 354 17.56 -22.32 -9.08
N ALA A 355 17.87 -23.10 -8.04
CA ALA A 355 16.89 -23.85 -7.25
C ALA A 355 15.89 -22.94 -6.51
N ALA A 356 16.34 -21.78 -6.03
CA ALA A 356 15.50 -20.80 -5.34
C ALA A 356 14.28 -20.35 -6.16
N THR A 357 14.34 -20.41 -7.50
CA THR A 357 13.25 -19.99 -8.38
C THR A 357 11.93 -20.74 -8.12
N SER A 358 12.00 -22.02 -7.75
CA SER A 358 10.82 -22.86 -7.55
C SER A 358 9.99 -22.41 -6.35
N GLU A 359 10.63 -22.21 -5.19
CA GLU A 359 9.93 -21.81 -3.97
C GLU A 359 9.43 -20.38 -4.06
N VAL A 360 10.23 -19.46 -4.62
CA VAL A 360 9.81 -18.07 -4.87
C VAL A 360 8.58 -18.02 -5.76
N SER A 361 8.55 -18.82 -6.82
CA SER A 361 7.41 -18.91 -7.73
C SER A 361 6.15 -19.42 -7.03
N LYS A 362 6.31 -20.46 -6.20
CA LYS A 362 5.22 -21.04 -5.41
C LYS A 362 4.65 -20.03 -4.43
N VAL A 363 5.49 -19.40 -3.60
CA VAL A 363 5.09 -18.41 -2.60
C VAL A 363 4.41 -17.21 -3.27
N LYS A 364 4.94 -16.70 -4.39
CA LYS A 364 4.30 -15.61 -5.14
C LYS A 364 2.91 -16.02 -5.63
N THR A 365 2.77 -17.22 -6.18
CA THR A 365 1.50 -17.67 -6.77
C THR A 365 0.46 -17.97 -5.69
N GLU A 366 0.81 -18.77 -4.68
CA GLU A 366 -0.13 -19.24 -3.66
C GLU A 366 -0.48 -18.16 -2.63
N GLN A 367 0.54 -17.51 -2.06
CA GLN A 367 0.36 -16.62 -0.91
C GLN A 367 0.06 -15.17 -1.31
N ASN A 368 0.21 -14.81 -2.58
CA ASN A 368 -0.14 -13.47 -3.05
C ASN A 368 -1.22 -13.51 -4.13
N LEU A 369 -0.93 -14.11 -5.29
CA LEU A 369 -1.83 -14.02 -6.43
C LEU A 369 -3.18 -14.70 -6.15
N PHE A 370 -3.17 -15.95 -5.65
CA PHE A 370 -4.39 -16.68 -5.32
C PHE A 370 -5.09 -16.17 -4.05
N ALA A 371 -4.33 -15.65 -3.08
CA ALA A 371 -4.91 -15.08 -1.88
C ALA A 371 -5.72 -13.80 -2.17
N GLU A 372 -5.24 -12.96 -3.10
CA GLU A 372 -5.93 -11.72 -3.48
C GLU A 372 -7.00 -11.94 -4.56
N ASN A 373 -6.81 -12.92 -5.45
CA ASN A 373 -7.67 -13.12 -6.62
C ASN A 373 -8.13 -14.58 -6.72
N ALA A 374 -8.86 -15.03 -5.70
CA ALA A 374 -9.29 -16.43 -5.58
C ALA A 374 -10.13 -16.90 -6.79
N HIS A 375 -10.95 -16.02 -7.37
CA HIS A 375 -11.79 -16.30 -8.55
C HIS A 375 -10.97 -16.50 -9.83
N LEU A 376 -9.76 -15.92 -9.93
CA LEU A 376 -8.88 -16.09 -11.08
C LEU A 376 -8.09 -17.41 -11.05
N LYS A 377 -8.01 -18.06 -9.88
CA LYS A 377 -7.25 -19.29 -9.67
C LYS A 377 -7.60 -20.38 -10.68
N GLN A 378 -8.89 -20.58 -10.97
CA GLN A 378 -9.35 -21.60 -11.91
C GLN A 378 -8.80 -21.41 -13.34
N TYR A 379 -8.62 -20.15 -13.77
CA TYR A 379 -8.11 -19.83 -15.09
C TYR A 379 -6.59 -19.97 -15.17
N ILE A 380 -5.90 -19.57 -14.09
CA ILE A 380 -4.44 -19.69 -13.96
C ILE A 380 -4.03 -21.17 -13.91
N GLN A 381 -4.75 -22.01 -13.16
CA GLN A 381 -4.44 -23.44 -13.07
C GLN A 381 -4.57 -24.17 -14.41
N LYS A 382 -5.47 -23.72 -15.30
CA LYS A 382 -5.60 -24.29 -16.65
C LYS A 382 -4.39 -24.01 -17.56
N LEU A 383 -3.50 -23.09 -17.17
CA LEU A 383 -2.25 -22.80 -17.89
C LEU A 383 -1.07 -23.66 -17.40
N ASP A 384 -1.29 -24.49 -16.39
CA ASP A 384 -0.27 -25.42 -15.90
C ASP A 384 0.19 -26.37 -17.02
N GLY A 385 1.51 -26.52 -17.19
CA GLY A 385 2.15 -27.31 -18.25
C GLY A 385 2.08 -26.71 -19.66
N ASN A 386 1.48 -25.53 -19.85
CA ASN A 386 1.34 -24.92 -21.17
C ASN A 386 2.56 -24.08 -21.60
N LYS A 387 2.47 -23.46 -22.78
CA LYS A 387 3.44 -22.50 -23.31
C LYS A 387 3.27 -21.11 -22.68
N ALA A 388 4.38 -20.38 -22.57
CA ALA A 388 4.44 -19.08 -21.90
C ALA A 388 3.66 -17.97 -22.63
N GLU A 389 3.52 -18.05 -23.95
CA GLU A 389 2.83 -17.06 -24.76
C GLU A 389 1.52 -17.63 -25.34
N GLN A 390 0.43 -16.91 -25.12
CA GLN A 390 -0.94 -17.28 -25.49
C GLN A 390 -1.60 -16.15 -26.29
N ASN A 391 -2.58 -16.48 -27.13
CA ASN A 391 -3.46 -15.51 -27.78
C ASN A 391 -4.92 -15.74 -27.31
N ILE A 392 -5.88 -14.95 -27.80
CA ILE A 392 -7.28 -15.10 -27.38
C ILE A 392 -7.83 -16.46 -27.79
N GLU A 393 -7.46 -16.99 -28.95
CA GLU A 393 -7.92 -18.27 -29.45
C GLU A 393 -7.49 -19.43 -28.53
N THR A 394 -6.21 -19.46 -28.15
CA THR A 394 -5.68 -20.51 -27.27
C THR A 394 -6.24 -20.39 -25.86
N LEU A 395 -6.40 -19.17 -25.34
CA LEU A 395 -7.02 -18.93 -24.03
C LEU A 395 -8.51 -19.33 -24.01
N ALA A 396 -9.26 -18.98 -25.04
CA ALA A 396 -10.67 -19.33 -25.16
C ALA A 396 -10.88 -20.84 -25.19
N ALA A 397 -10.01 -21.56 -25.92
CA ALA A 397 -10.01 -23.01 -25.95
C ALA A 397 -9.69 -23.63 -24.57
N LEU A 398 -8.68 -23.12 -23.86
CA LEU A 398 -8.32 -23.61 -22.52
C LEU A 398 -9.43 -23.35 -21.50
N TRP A 399 -9.99 -22.14 -21.50
CA TRP A 399 -10.98 -21.73 -20.52
C TRP A 399 -12.39 -22.25 -20.83
N VAL A 400 -12.64 -22.68 -22.07
CA VAL A 400 -13.96 -23.10 -22.58
C VAL A 400 -14.94 -21.94 -22.43
N LYS A 401 -14.56 -20.81 -23.01
CA LYS A 401 -15.27 -19.53 -22.91
C LYS A 401 -15.37 -18.86 -24.27
N SER A 402 -16.36 -17.98 -24.42
CA SER A 402 -16.46 -17.14 -25.62
C SER A 402 -15.26 -16.19 -25.73
N HIS A 403 -15.00 -15.67 -26.93
CA HIS A 403 -13.91 -14.70 -27.13
C HIS A 403 -14.09 -13.44 -26.26
N ASP A 404 -15.32 -12.97 -26.08
CA ASP A 404 -15.59 -11.77 -25.30
C ASP A 404 -15.38 -12.00 -23.80
N GLU A 405 -15.87 -13.12 -23.25
CA GLU A 405 -15.56 -13.51 -21.86
C GLU A 405 -14.06 -13.72 -21.65
N THR A 406 -13.37 -14.33 -22.63
CA THR A 406 -11.93 -14.57 -22.58
C THR A 406 -11.15 -13.26 -22.54
N LYS A 407 -11.53 -12.26 -23.33
CA LYS A 407 -10.90 -10.93 -23.29
C LYS A 407 -11.05 -10.27 -21.91
N LEU A 408 -12.21 -10.39 -21.27
CA LEU A 408 -12.44 -9.84 -19.94
C LEU A 408 -11.54 -10.52 -18.88
N ILE A 409 -11.50 -11.86 -18.87
CA ILE A 409 -10.64 -12.62 -17.95
C ILE A 409 -9.16 -12.31 -18.21
N ALA A 410 -8.76 -12.26 -19.48
CA ALA A 410 -7.37 -11.98 -19.84
C ALA A 410 -6.96 -10.55 -19.47
N ALA A 411 -7.85 -9.56 -19.64
CA ALA A 411 -7.63 -8.19 -19.19
C ALA A 411 -7.47 -8.11 -17.67
N GLU A 412 -8.28 -8.86 -16.91
CA GLU A 412 -8.15 -8.93 -15.46
C GLU A 412 -6.82 -9.58 -15.03
N LEU A 413 -6.41 -10.66 -15.70
CA LEU A 413 -5.11 -11.30 -15.48
C LEU A 413 -3.91 -10.39 -15.83
N VAL A 414 -4.07 -9.49 -16.81
CA VAL A 414 -3.09 -8.42 -17.08
C VAL A 414 -3.09 -7.40 -15.94
N PHE A 415 -4.27 -6.97 -15.48
CA PHE A 415 -4.40 -5.96 -14.42
C PHE A 415 -3.76 -6.40 -13.09
N VAL A 416 -3.95 -7.66 -12.70
CA VAL A 416 -3.35 -8.22 -11.48
C VAL A 416 -1.87 -8.59 -11.64
N GLY A 417 -1.29 -8.38 -12.83
CA GLY A 417 0.12 -8.63 -13.11
C GLY A 417 0.48 -10.11 -13.27
N PHE A 418 -0.46 -10.96 -13.67
CA PHE A 418 -0.18 -12.34 -14.06
C PHE A 418 0.32 -12.42 -15.51
N PHE A 419 -0.28 -11.66 -16.43
CA PHE A 419 0.23 -11.52 -17.81
C PHE A 419 1.03 -10.22 -18.00
N GLU A 420 2.02 -10.26 -18.88
CA GLU A 420 2.84 -9.10 -19.24
C GLU A 420 1.99 -8.02 -19.94
N GLN A 421 1.85 -6.86 -19.31
CA GLN A 421 0.99 -5.77 -19.78
C GLN A 421 1.43 -5.21 -21.14
N ARG A 422 2.74 -5.06 -21.37
CA ARG A 422 3.28 -4.55 -22.63
C ARG A 422 2.99 -5.49 -23.79
N ALA A 423 3.25 -6.80 -23.61
CA ALA A 423 2.97 -7.80 -24.63
C ALA A 423 1.47 -7.86 -24.97
N ALA A 424 0.60 -7.79 -23.95
CA ALA A 424 -0.84 -7.81 -24.18
C ALA A 424 -1.34 -6.58 -24.95
N ARG A 425 -0.79 -5.39 -24.62
CA ARG A 425 -1.19 -4.12 -25.25
C ARG A 425 -0.62 -3.96 -26.66
N ASP A 426 0.66 -4.23 -26.83
CA ASP A 426 1.41 -3.86 -28.04
C ASP A 426 1.35 -4.96 -29.10
N GLU A 427 1.25 -6.23 -28.68
CA GLU A 427 1.32 -7.40 -29.55
C GLU A 427 0.04 -8.24 -29.54
N GLY A 428 -0.90 -7.98 -28.62
CA GLY A 428 -2.07 -8.83 -28.41
C GLY A 428 -1.71 -10.21 -27.84
N ILE A 429 -0.52 -10.35 -27.25
CA ILE A 429 0.03 -11.60 -26.73
C ILE A 429 -0.02 -11.61 -25.21
N TYR A 430 -0.62 -12.64 -24.63
CA TYR A 430 -0.69 -12.85 -23.19
C TYR A 430 0.47 -13.73 -22.75
N LYS A 431 1.53 -13.08 -22.27
CA LYS A 431 2.77 -13.74 -21.87
C LYS A 431 2.88 -13.88 -20.36
N ILE A 432 3.14 -15.10 -19.88
CA ILE A 432 3.37 -15.38 -18.46
C ILE A 432 4.82 -15.01 -18.12
N PRO A 433 5.10 -14.10 -17.17
CA PRO A 433 6.44 -13.73 -16.75
C PRO A 433 7.12 -14.86 -15.97
N PHE A 434 8.45 -14.83 -15.87
CA PHE A 434 9.24 -15.92 -15.27
C PHE A 434 8.84 -16.27 -13.84
N ILE A 435 8.40 -15.29 -13.04
CA ILE A 435 8.07 -15.50 -11.62
C ILE A 435 6.98 -16.57 -11.41
N TYR A 436 6.06 -16.78 -12.35
CA TYR A 436 4.99 -17.79 -12.21
C TYR A 436 5.29 -19.13 -12.90
N ARG A 437 6.31 -19.18 -13.76
CA ARG A 437 6.54 -20.34 -14.64
C ARG A 437 6.98 -21.60 -13.91
N PRO A 438 7.91 -21.56 -12.93
CA PRO A 438 8.32 -22.76 -12.21
C PRO A 438 7.15 -23.46 -11.52
N TYR A 439 6.27 -22.70 -10.84
CA TYR A 439 5.11 -23.25 -10.16
C TYR A 439 4.10 -23.88 -11.13
N LEU A 440 3.82 -23.22 -12.25
CA LEU A 440 2.86 -23.68 -13.26
C LEU A 440 3.50 -24.59 -14.32
N ARG A 441 4.75 -25.03 -14.15
CA ARG A 441 5.47 -25.88 -15.12
C ARG A 441 5.41 -25.35 -16.57
N VAL A 442 5.34 -24.03 -16.72
CA VAL A 442 5.16 -23.37 -18.02
C VAL A 442 6.47 -23.42 -18.80
N THR A 443 6.40 -23.83 -20.06
CA THR A 443 7.57 -23.92 -20.94
C THR A 443 7.69 -22.70 -21.85
N GLN A 444 8.92 -22.32 -22.21
CA GLN A 444 9.18 -21.23 -23.14
C GLN A 444 8.56 -21.51 -24.52
N GLY A 445 8.03 -20.46 -25.16
CA GLY A 445 7.50 -20.50 -26.54
C GLY A 445 6.04 -20.04 -26.65
N LYS A 446 5.52 -20.05 -27.88
CA LYS A 446 4.14 -19.72 -28.25
C LYS A 446 3.27 -20.97 -28.29
N ALA A 447 2.02 -20.85 -27.86
CA ALA A 447 0.98 -21.89 -28.00
C ALA A 447 0.29 -21.88 -29.38
N PHE A 448 0.57 -20.85 -30.18
CA PHE A 448 -0.03 -20.62 -31.48
C PHE A 448 1.06 -20.51 -32.54
N SER A 449 0.67 -20.76 -33.79
CA SER A 449 1.52 -20.76 -34.98
C SER A 449 1.60 -19.38 -35.62
#